data_AF-A0A6G3T4W1-F1
#
_entry.id   AF-A0A6G3T4W1-F1
#
_cell.length_a   1.000
_cell.length_b   1.000
_cell.length_c   1.000
_cell.angle_alpha   90.00
_cell.angle_beta   90.00
_cell.angle_gamma   90.00
#
_symmetry.space_group_name_H-M   'P 1'
#
loop_
_entity.id
_entity.type
_entity.pdbx_description
1 polymer ?
#
loop_
_entity_poly.entity_id
_entity_poly.type
_entity_poly.pdbx_seq_one_letter_code
_entity_poly.pdbx_strand_id
1 'polypeptide(L)'
;AVRSVLDPLLDSLVGRELAAIPVSRLKDVTEGRLRLGALEQAGFGTVGQVHGTHRYELRQLPGVGAHTADQALAAAAQIAHAVRDTVSVRIDVDAPDDTSTALVVALH
;
A
#
# COMPACT_ATOMS: atom_id res chain seq x y z
N ALA A 1 -0.32 -19.74 -13.04
CA ALA A 1 1.14 -19.91 -13.21
C ALA A 1 1.86 -18.58 -13.36
N VAL A 2 1.47 -17.69 -14.29
CA VAL A 2 2.12 -16.37 -14.45
C VAL A 2 1.83 -15.41 -13.28
N ARG A 3 0.56 -15.34 -12.81
CA ARG A 3 0.17 -14.46 -11.69
C ARG A 3 0.96 -14.69 -10.38
N SER A 4 1.24 -15.95 -10.02
CA SER A 4 1.99 -16.26 -8.79
C SER A 4 3.46 -15.84 -8.83
N VAL A 5 4.03 -15.66 -10.03
CA VAL A 5 5.40 -15.13 -10.21
C VAL A 5 5.39 -13.60 -10.16
N LEU A 6 4.27 -12.98 -10.56
CA LEU A 6 4.13 -11.53 -10.61
C LEU A 6 3.78 -10.90 -9.25
N ASP A 7 3.15 -11.65 -8.35
CA ASP A 7 2.71 -11.14 -7.04
C ASP A 7 3.83 -10.50 -6.19
N PRO A 8 5.02 -11.11 -6.04
CA PRO A 8 6.12 -10.48 -5.30
C PRO A 8 6.62 -9.16 -5.92
N LEU A 9 6.61 -9.07 -7.26
CA LEU A 9 6.98 -7.84 -7.97
C LEU A 9 5.94 -6.75 -7.72
N LEU A 10 4.65 -7.09 -7.85
CA LEU A 10 3.55 -6.18 -7.56
C LEU A 10 3.60 -5.68 -6.12
N ASP A 11 3.84 -6.56 -5.14
CA ASP A 11 3.94 -6.18 -3.74
C ASP A 11 5.11 -5.22 -3.48
N SER A 12 6.26 -5.43 -4.14
CA SER A 12 7.39 -4.49 -4.04
C SER A 12 7.05 -3.12 -4.63
N LEU A 13 6.40 -3.08 -5.80
CA LEU A 13 6.01 -1.84 -6.46
C LEU A 13 4.95 -1.08 -5.66
N VAL A 14 3.93 -1.79 -5.17
CA VAL A 14 2.91 -1.22 -4.27
C VAL A 14 3.57 -0.66 -3.01
N GLY A 15 4.50 -1.38 -2.39
CA GLY A 15 5.22 -0.91 -1.22
C GLY A 15 5.99 0.40 -1.47
N ARG A 16 6.66 0.52 -2.63
CA ARG A 16 7.38 1.75 -3.03
C ARG A 16 6.43 2.92 -3.25
N GLU A 17 5.34 2.70 -3.96
CA GLU A 17 4.32 3.73 -4.21
C GLU A 17 3.69 4.20 -2.89
N LEU A 18 3.27 3.27 -2.02
CA LEU A 18 2.69 3.60 -0.71
C LEU A 18 3.67 4.37 0.19
N ALA A 19 4.97 4.11 0.09
CA ALA A 19 5.99 4.85 0.84
C ALA A 19 6.14 6.31 0.36
N ALA A 20 5.71 6.65 -0.86
CA ALA A 20 5.68 8.02 -1.36
C ALA A 20 4.37 8.76 -1.03
N ILE A 21 3.31 8.04 -0.67
CA ILE A 21 2.00 8.64 -0.38
C ILE A 21 1.99 9.19 1.06
N PRO A 22 1.73 10.49 1.27
CA PRO A 22 1.67 11.08 2.60
C PRO A 22 0.54 10.49 3.45
N VAL A 23 0.76 10.34 4.76
CA VAL A 23 -0.24 9.82 5.72
C VAL A 23 -1.52 10.67 5.73
N SER A 24 -1.44 11.95 5.35
CA SER A 24 -2.58 12.86 5.22
C SER A 24 -3.67 12.33 4.27
N ARG A 25 -3.30 11.53 3.25
CA ARG A 25 -4.23 10.92 2.28
C ARG A 25 -5.20 9.93 2.91
N LEU A 26 -4.90 9.38 4.10
CA LEU A 26 -5.83 8.51 4.82
C LEU A 26 -7.12 9.25 5.24
N LYS A 27 -7.06 10.58 5.47
CA LYS A 27 -8.26 11.38 5.75
C LYS A 27 -9.22 11.40 4.57
N ASP A 28 -8.70 11.46 3.35
CA ASP A 28 -9.52 11.59 2.14
C ASP A 28 -10.40 10.35 1.93
N VAL A 29 -9.89 9.17 2.27
CA VAL A 29 -10.61 7.89 2.14
C VAL A 29 -11.57 7.64 3.30
N THR A 30 -11.37 8.32 4.44
CA THR A 30 -12.19 8.17 5.65
C THR A 30 -13.21 9.29 5.82
N GLU A 31 -13.42 10.10 4.77
CA GLU A 31 -14.31 11.27 4.80
C GLU A 31 -13.94 12.27 5.91
N GLY A 32 -12.64 12.40 6.22
CA GLY A 32 -12.11 13.29 7.23
C GLY A 32 -12.31 12.84 8.68
N ARG A 33 -12.91 11.67 8.92
CA ARG A 33 -13.20 11.17 10.28
C ARG A 33 -11.97 10.66 11.03
N LEU A 34 -10.89 10.35 10.31
CA LEU A 34 -9.67 9.83 10.91
C LEU A 34 -8.85 10.94 11.61
N ARG A 35 -8.61 10.76 12.91
CA ARG A 35 -7.75 11.64 13.70
C ARG A 35 -6.27 11.30 13.48
N LEU A 36 -5.66 11.91 12.48
CA LEU A 36 -4.25 11.69 12.12
C LEU A 36 -3.22 12.18 13.14
N GLY A 37 -3.57 13.12 14.02
CA GLY A 37 -2.60 13.75 14.90
C GLY A 37 -1.82 12.76 15.78
N ALA A 38 -2.45 11.67 16.22
CA ALA A 38 -1.77 10.64 17.00
C ALA A 38 -0.78 9.80 16.16
N LEU A 39 -1.10 9.55 14.88
CA LEU A 39 -0.20 8.85 13.96
C LEU A 39 0.99 9.74 13.57
N GLU A 40 0.74 11.02 13.27
CA GLU A 40 1.78 12.00 12.95
C GLU A 40 2.74 12.20 14.13
N GLN A 41 2.21 12.31 15.36
CA GLN A 41 3.03 12.40 16.58
C GLN A 41 3.84 11.13 16.85
N ALA A 42 3.34 9.97 16.43
CA ALA A 42 4.04 8.70 16.50
C ALA A 42 5.09 8.53 15.37
N GLY A 43 5.28 9.53 14.51
CA GLY A 43 6.28 9.52 13.44
C GLY A 43 5.83 8.86 12.14
N PHE A 44 4.54 8.54 11.98
CA PHE A 44 4.00 8.07 10.71
C PHE A 44 3.85 9.24 9.76
N GLY A 45 4.67 9.27 8.70
CA GLY A 45 4.63 10.26 7.63
C GLY A 45 3.99 9.74 6.34
N THR A 46 3.89 8.42 6.16
CA THR A 46 3.45 7.82 4.89
C THR A 46 2.39 6.74 5.08
N VAL A 47 1.59 6.50 4.04
CA VAL A 47 0.60 5.41 4.01
C VAL A 47 1.30 4.06 4.10
N GLY A 48 2.47 3.90 3.46
CA GLY A 48 3.26 2.67 3.52
C GLY A 48 3.65 2.26 4.94
N GLN A 49 4.00 3.23 5.80
CA GLN A 49 4.29 2.96 7.21
C GLN A 49 3.06 2.43 7.95
N VAL A 50 1.88 3.03 7.73
CA VAL A 50 0.63 2.56 8.36
C VAL A 50 0.23 1.19 7.83
N HIS A 51 0.30 0.98 6.51
CA HIS A 51 -0.04 -0.30 5.86
C HIS A 51 0.86 -1.45 6.31
N GLY A 52 2.14 -1.19 6.56
CA GLY A 52 3.10 -2.18 7.03
C GLY A 52 3.03 -2.48 8.54
N THR A 53 2.20 -1.76 9.29
CA THR A 53 2.10 -1.91 10.75
C THR A 53 0.96 -2.85 11.13
N HIS A 54 1.10 -3.58 12.24
CA HIS A 54 0.02 -4.40 12.76
C HIS A 54 -0.98 -3.61 13.62
N ARG A 55 -2.25 -4.06 13.62
CA ARG A 55 -3.32 -3.46 14.45
C ARG A 55 -2.92 -3.32 15.91
N TYR A 56 -2.27 -4.33 16.47
CA TYR A 56 -1.82 -4.31 17.86
C TYR A 56 -0.82 -3.18 18.11
N GLU A 57 0.15 -2.99 17.22
CA GLU A 57 1.20 -1.97 17.35
C GLU A 57 0.61 -0.56 17.28
N LEU A 58 -0.32 -0.31 16.34
CA LEU A 58 -1.03 0.97 16.27
C LEU A 58 -1.78 1.30 17.56
N ARG A 59 -2.36 0.30 18.23
CA ARG A 59 -3.09 0.50 19.49
C ARG A 59 -2.17 0.77 20.69
N GLN A 60 -0.88 0.55 20.58
CA GLN A 60 0.09 0.92 21.61
C GLN A 60 0.47 2.40 21.54
N LEU A 61 0.10 3.10 20.46
CA LEU A 61 0.38 4.52 20.29
C LEU A 61 -0.51 5.36 21.23
N PRO A 62 0.06 6.32 21.97
CA PRO A 62 -0.72 7.25 22.79
C PRO A 62 -1.78 7.98 21.95
N GLY A 63 -3.05 7.91 22.38
CA GLY A 63 -4.17 8.55 21.69
C GLY A 63 -4.75 7.77 20.50
N VAL A 64 -4.25 6.57 20.20
CA VAL A 64 -4.83 5.68 19.17
C VAL A 64 -5.68 4.59 19.82
N GLY A 65 -7.00 4.75 19.73
CA GLY A 65 -7.96 3.74 20.15
C GLY A 65 -8.14 2.61 19.12
N ALA A 66 -8.84 1.55 19.52
CA ALA A 66 -9.15 0.42 18.62
C ALA A 66 -9.83 0.86 17.32
N HIS A 67 -10.81 1.77 17.40
CA HIS A 67 -11.51 2.29 16.22
C HIS A 67 -10.58 3.07 15.28
N THR A 68 -9.69 3.90 15.84
CA THR A 68 -8.72 4.68 15.04
C THR A 68 -7.72 3.77 14.35
N ALA A 69 -7.20 2.75 15.05
CA ALA A 69 -6.30 1.76 14.45
C ALA A 69 -6.99 0.99 13.31
N ASP A 70 -8.22 0.53 13.53
CA ASP A 70 -8.99 -0.22 12.53
C ASP A 70 -9.28 0.65 11.29
N GLN A 71 -9.68 1.90 11.51
CA GLN A 71 -9.96 2.84 10.42
C GLN A 71 -8.69 3.21 9.64
N ALA A 72 -7.56 3.42 10.32
CA ALA A 72 -6.28 3.72 9.67
C ALA A 72 -5.82 2.56 8.78
N LEU A 73 -5.89 1.32 9.28
CA LEU A 73 -5.54 0.13 8.51
C LEU A 73 -6.49 -0.10 7.34
N ALA A 74 -7.80 0.07 7.54
CA ALA A 74 -8.78 -0.06 6.47
C ALA A 74 -8.52 0.96 5.35
N ALA A 75 -8.27 2.23 5.72
CA ALA A 75 -7.96 3.28 4.75
C ALA A 75 -6.64 3.00 4.01
N ALA A 76 -5.60 2.57 4.74
CA ALA A 76 -4.32 2.22 4.13
C ALA A 76 -4.45 1.04 3.15
N ALA A 77 -5.23 0.02 3.50
CA ALA A 77 -5.52 -1.12 2.64
C ALA A 77 -6.32 -0.72 1.39
N GLN A 78 -7.28 0.20 1.51
CA GLN A 78 -8.02 0.73 0.36
C GLN A 78 -7.11 1.48 -0.62
N ILE A 79 -6.18 2.30 -0.12
CA ILE A 79 -5.18 2.96 -0.96
C ILE A 79 -4.25 1.92 -1.60
N ALA A 80 -3.78 0.92 -0.84
CA ALA A 80 -2.94 -0.15 -1.35
C ALA A 80 -3.60 -0.92 -2.50
N HIS A 81 -4.90 -1.21 -2.38
CA HIS A 81 -5.66 -1.86 -3.43
C HIS A 81 -5.72 -1.01 -4.71
N ALA A 82 -6.05 0.27 -4.59
CA ALA A 82 -6.11 1.19 -5.73
C ALA A 82 -4.74 1.36 -6.43
N VAL A 83 -3.66 1.41 -5.65
CA VAL A 83 -2.28 1.43 -6.16
C VAL A 83 -1.96 0.13 -6.89
N ARG A 84 -2.30 -1.02 -6.31
CA ARG A 84 -2.07 -2.34 -6.92
C ARG A 84 -2.76 -2.44 -8.28
N ASP A 85 -4.02 -2.00 -8.38
CA ASP A 85 -4.77 -2.00 -9.64
C ASP A 85 -4.10 -1.11 -10.69
N THR A 86 -3.61 0.06 -10.29
CA THR A 86 -2.90 0.99 -11.18
C THR A 86 -1.59 0.40 -11.70
N VAL A 87 -0.81 -0.21 -10.81
CA VAL A 87 0.48 -0.82 -11.16
C VAL A 87 0.26 -2.07 -12.03
N SER A 88 -0.72 -2.92 -11.73
CA SER A 88 -1.00 -4.11 -12.54
C SER A 88 -1.37 -3.74 -13.97
N VAL A 89 -2.19 -2.69 -14.16
CA VAL A 89 -2.57 -2.22 -15.49
C VAL A 89 -1.35 -1.71 -16.27
N ARG A 90 -0.43 -0.98 -15.62
CA ARG A 90 0.81 -0.51 -16.28
C ARG A 90 1.68 -1.67 -16.76
N ILE A 91 1.87 -2.68 -15.92
CA ILE A 91 2.66 -3.87 -16.29
C ILE A 91 2.01 -4.61 -17.46
N ASP A 92 0.68 -4.79 -17.45
CA ASP A 92 -0.04 -5.44 -18.55
C ASP A 92 0.06 -4.64 -19.86
N VAL A 93 0.06 -3.30 -19.79
CA VAL A 93 0.22 -2.38 -20.94
C VAL A 93 1.65 -2.29 -21.46
N ASP A 94 2.65 -2.52 -20.60
CA ASP A 94 4.05 -2.62 -21.01
C ASP A 94 4.41 -4.04 -21.53
N ALA A 95 3.54 -5.03 -21.26
CA ALA A 95 3.67 -6.41 -21.72
C ALA A 95 2.64 -6.90 -22.79
N PRO A 96 2.03 -6.10 -23.67
CA PRO A 96 0.89 -6.58 -24.49
C PRO A 96 1.32 -7.55 -25.60
N ASP A 97 2.60 -7.58 -25.99
CA ASP A 97 3.07 -8.30 -27.19
C ASP A 97 4.33 -9.18 -26.98
N ASP A 98 4.94 -9.22 -25.80
CA ASP A 98 6.19 -9.96 -25.55
C ASP A 98 5.98 -11.36 -24.93
N THR A 99 4.81 -11.97 -25.12
CA THR A 99 4.48 -13.31 -24.58
C THR A 99 5.17 -14.46 -25.35
N SER A 100 6.28 -14.22 -26.05
CA SER A 100 7.14 -15.30 -26.55
C SER A 100 8.66 -15.05 -26.51
N THR A 101 9.14 -13.83 -26.20
CA THR A 101 10.59 -13.55 -26.32
C THR A 101 11.25 -12.93 -25.07
N ALA A 102 10.53 -12.21 -24.21
CA ALA A 102 11.17 -11.52 -23.07
C ALA A 102 11.47 -12.42 -21.85
N LEU A 103 10.74 -13.53 -21.68
CA LEU A 103 10.92 -14.45 -20.55
C LEU A 103 12.15 -15.37 -20.66
N VAL A 104 12.88 -15.33 -21.79
CA VAL A 104 14.13 -16.09 -21.97
C VAL A 104 15.36 -15.29 -21.48
N VAL A 105 15.27 -13.98 -21.30
CA VAL A 105 16.44 -13.15 -20.93
C VAL A 105 16.68 -13.09 -19.41
N ALA A 106 15.67 -13.37 -18.58
CA ALA A 106 15.83 -13.41 -17.13
C ALA A 106 16.29 -14.78 -16.58
N LEU A 107 16.52 -15.78 -17.44
CA LEU A 107 17.03 -17.10 -17.07
C LEU A 107 18.36 -17.44 -17.76
N HIS A 108 19.27 -16.47 -17.90
CA HIS A 108 20.66 -16.78 -18.19
C HIS A 108 21.65 -16.20 -17.18
#